data_AF-A0A8E0RP00-F1
#
_entry.id   AF-A0A8E0RP00-F1
#
_cell.length_a   1.000
_cell.length_b   1.000
_cell.length_c   1.000
_cell.angle_alpha   90.00
_cell.angle_beta   90.00
_cell.angle_gamma   90.00
#
_symmetry.space_group_name_H-M   'P 1'
#
loop_
_entity.id
_entity.type
_entity.pdbx_description
1 polymer ?
#
loop_
_entity_poly.entity_id
_entity_poly.type
_entity_poly.pdbx_seq_one_letter_code
_entity_poly.pdbx_strand_id
1 'polypeptide(L)'
;MAVQSPRGCAKPDEVEADFRNKSILGTQLGIFGKNETIVRHAEYIGSFLVTGKGHHERAEVVRQKLESARAYTHSKPILILISLQGIKVCRENNEHVYMAHALRRISYATCDPDNLQFAFLAREPKSQPNIQYCHSFVTSTAEQVNFPPCG
;
A
#
# COMPACT_ATOMS: atom_id res chain seq x y z
N MET A 1 -49.09 -4.41 -0.66
CA MET A 1 -47.94 -3.62 -0.17
C MET A 1 -46.70 -4.11 -0.89
N ALA A 2 -46.18 -3.34 -1.85
CA ALA A 2 -44.94 -3.65 -2.55
C ALA A 2 -43.78 -3.01 -1.76
N VAL A 3 -42.90 -3.84 -1.20
CA VAL A 3 -41.69 -3.36 -0.52
C VAL A 3 -40.66 -3.07 -1.60
N GLN A 4 -40.33 -1.80 -1.76
CA GLN A 4 -39.33 -1.31 -2.71
C GLN A 4 -37.95 -1.92 -2.40
N SER A 5 -37.32 -2.52 -3.41
CA SER A 5 -35.91 -2.91 -3.37
C SER A 5 -35.01 -1.68 -3.19
N PRO A 6 -34.01 -1.70 -2.31
CA PRO A 6 -32.99 -0.66 -2.30
C PRO A 6 -32.12 -0.81 -3.55
N ARG A 7 -32.22 0.21 -4.41
CA ARG A 7 -31.28 0.50 -5.48
C ARG A 7 -29.89 0.74 -4.91
N GLY A 8 -28.88 0.21 -5.59
CA GLY A 8 -27.48 0.58 -5.37
C GLY A 8 -26.53 -0.60 -5.39
N CYS A 9 -26.52 -1.38 -6.49
CA CYS A 9 -25.36 -2.21 -6.79
C CYS A 9 -24.19 -1.23 -7.03
N ALA A 10 -23.36 -1.02 -6.00
CA ALA A 10 -22.17 -0.19 -6.12
C ALA A 10 -21.32 -0.78 -7.25
N LYS A 11 -21.26 -0.06 -8.37
CA LYS A 11 -20.34 -0.42 -9.44
C LYS A 11 -18.94 -0.52 -8.81
N PRO A 12 -18.15 -1.56 -9.15
CA PRO A 12 -16.75 -1.59 -8.75
C PRO A 12 -16.12 -0.24 -9.10
N ASP A 13 -15.24 0.30 -8.24
CA ASP A 13 -14.32 1.35 -8.67
C ASP A 13 -13.51 0.75 -9.83
N GLU A 14 -13.96 0.99 -11.07
CA GLU A 14 -13.46 0.35 -12.30
C GLU A 14 -11.94 0.47 -12.39
N VAL A 15 -11.38 1.57 -11.86
CA VAL A 15 -9.94 1.85 -11.76
C VAL A 15 -9.16 0.80 -10.97
N GLU A 16 -9.72 0.23 -9.89
CA GLU A 16 -9.02 -0.75 -9.04
C GLU A 16 -9.18 -2.18 -9.55
N ALA A 17 -10.36 -2.51 -10.08
CA ALA A 17 -10.56 -3.77 -10.79
C ALA A 17 -9.64 -3.84 -12.02
N ASP A 18 -9.47 -2.73 -12.73
CA ASP A 18 -8.49 -2.59 -13.81
C ASP A 18 -7.04 -2.72 -13.30
N PHE A 19 -6.73 -2.12 -12.14
CA PHE A 19 -5.41 -2.21 -11.51
C PHE A 19 -5.01 -3.62 -11.05
N ARG A 20 -5.96 -4.40 -10.53
CA ARG A 20 -5.78 -5.78 -10.06
C ARG A 20 -5.85 -6.83 -11.17
N ASN A 21 -6.76 -6.68 -12.14
CA ASN A 21 -7.04 -7.70 -13.16
C ASN A 21 -6.13 -7.65 -14.39
N LYS A 22 -5.35 -6.57 -14.59
CA LYS A 22 -4.37 -6.52 -15.68
C LYS A 22 -3.18 -7.43 -15.38
N SER A 23 -3.04 -8.49 -16.17
CA SER A 23 -1.99 -9.49 -16.04
C SER A 23 -0.60 -8.84 -16.09
N ILE A 24 0.28 -9.29 -15.21
CA ILE A 24 1.68 -8.83 -15.21
C ILE A 24 2.46 -9.43 -16.39
N LEU A 25 1.95 -10.51 -16.98
CA LEU A 25 2.65 -11.32 -17.98
C LEU A 25 2.34 -10.96 -19.45
N GLY A 26 1.44 -10.02 -19.72
CA GLY A 26 1.10 -9.63 -21.09
C GLY A 26 1.16 -8.13 -21.24
N THR A 27 2.26 -7.62 -21.79
CA THR A 27 2.52 -6.19 -22.02
C THR A 27 2.94 -5.44 -20.75
N GLN A 28 4.25 -5.51 -20.46
CA GLN A 28 5.06 -4.33 -20.18
C GLN A 28 4.29 -3.15 -19.55
N LEU A 29 4.32 -3.04 -18.21
CA LEU A 29 4.05 -1.78 -17.51
C LEU A 29 2.74 -1.07 -17.94
N GLY A 30 1.66 -1.79 -18.24
CA GLY A 30 0.45 -1.25 -18.88
C GLY A 30 -0.43 -0.27 -18.09
N ILE A 31 0.05 0.31 -16.99
CA ILE A 31 -0.62 1.43 -16.26
C ILE A 31 0.43 2.42 -15.74
N PHE A 32 1.56 1.88 -15.35
CA PHE A 32 2.73 2.57 -14.86
C PHE A 32 3.57 2.92 -16.08
N GLY A 33 3.48 4.15 -16.59
CA GLY A 33 4.32 4.56 -17.72
C GLY A 33 5.78 4.19 -17.47
N LYS A 34 6.45 3.60 -18.46
CA LYS A 34 7.86 3.11 -18.39
C LYS A 34 8.84 4.05 -17.70
N ASN A 35 8.53 5.35 -17.71
CA ASN A 35 9.45 6.39 -17.30
C ASN A 35 9.06 7.06 -15.96
N GLU A 36 7.93 6.69 -15.33
CA GLU A 36 7.42 7.36 -14.12
C GLU A 36 7.18 6.41 -12.94
N THR A 37 7.69 5.19 -13.03
CA THR A 37 7.42 4.14 -12.05
C THR A 37 8.69 3.70 -11.37
N ILE A 38 8.72 3.90 -10.06
CA ILE A 38 9.82 3.48 -9.22
C ILE A 38 9.53 2.06 -8.75
N VAL A 39 10.44 1.13 -9.07
CA VAL A 39 10.39 -0.25 -8.57
C VAL A 39 11.40 -0.40 -7.43
N ARG A 40 10.99 -1.02 -6.33
CA ARG A 40 11.82 -1.29 -5.15
C ARG A 40 11.61 -2.71 -4.66
N HIS A 41 12.71 -3.39 -4.37
CA HIS A 41 12.70 -4.62 -3.59
C HIS A 41 12.56 -4.26 -2.10
N ALA A 42 11.71 -4.99 -1.40
CA ALA A 42 11.53 -4.85 0.04
C ALA A 42 10.96 -6.17 0.58
N GLU A 43 10.90 -6.29 1.90
CA GLU A 43 10.19 -7.38 2.55
C GLU A 43 8.97 -6.84 3.28
N TYR A 44 7.83 -7.49 3.08
CA TYR A 44 6.58 -7.15 3.73
C TYR A 44 6.51 -7.85 5.09
N ILE A 45 6.44 -7.05 6.17
CA ILE A 45 6.41 -7.55 7.55
C ILE A 45 4.99 -7.63 8.13
N GLY A 46 4.00 -7.04 7.44
CA GLY A 46 2.59 -7.21 7.79
C GLY A 46 1.76 -5.94 7.65
N SER A 47 0.47 -6.10 7.96
CA SER A 47 -0.49 -5.01 8.03
C SER A 47 -1.21 -5.02 9.35
N PHE A 48 -1.49 -3.83 9.87
CA PHE A 48 -2.27 -3.68 11.08
C PHE A 48 -3.34 -2.61 10.93
N LEU A 49 -4.47 -2.84 11.57
CA LEU A 49 -5.54 -1.86 11.64
C LEU A 49 -5.09 -0.64 12.45
N VAL A 50 -5.39 0.54 11.94
CA VAL A 50 -5.19 1.82 12.63
C VAL A 50 -6.53 2.49 12.76
N THR A 51 -6.97 2.66 14.01
CA THR A 51 -8.15 3.43 14.37
C THR A 51 -7.70 4.72 15.04
N GLY A 52 -8.38 5.83 14.75
CA GLY A 52 -8.07 7.12 15.35
C GLY A 52 -8.90 8.22 14.70
N LYS A 53 -9.28 9.23 15.47
CA LYS A 53 -10.10 10.35 14.97
C LYS A 53 -9.23 11.45 14.34
N GLY A 54 -7.95 11.55 14.76
CA GLY A 54 -7.00 12.56 14.31
C GLY A 54 -5.84 12.03 13.46
N HIS A 55 -5.13 12.92 12.76
CA HIS A 55 -3.90 12.57 12.07
C HIS A 55 -2.76 12.23 13.04
N HIS A 56 -2.61 13.02 14.12
CA HIS A 56 -1.55 12.84 15.11
C HIS A 56 -1.68 11.50 15.87
N GLU A 57 -2.88 11.19 16.35
CA GLU A 57 -3.18 9.93 17.03
C GLU A 57 -2.84 8.71 16.15
N ARG A 58 -3.23 8.76 14.87
CA ARG A 58 -2.91 7.69 13.92
C ARG A 58 -1.40 7.55 13.66
N ALA A 59 -0.68 8.66 13.53
CA ALA A 59 0.76 8.64 13.34
C ALA A 59 1.48 8.00 14.53
N GLU A 60 1.03 8.31 15.75
CA GLU A 60 1.59 7.75 16.98
C GLU A 60 1.31 6.24 17.11
N VAL A 61 0.08 5.81 16.80
CA VAL A 61 -0.26 4.37 16.75
C VAL A 61 0.60 3.64 15.72
N VAL A 62 0.84 4.25 14.55
CA VAL A 62 1.72 3.67 13.53
C VAL A 62 3.14 3.55 14.04
N ARG A 63 3.69 4.59 14.66
CA ARG A 63 5.05 4.59 15.22
C ARG A 63 5.24 3.47 16.25
N GLN A 64 4.35 3.38 17.24
CA GLN A 64 4.42 2.35 18.29
C GLN A 64 4.33 0.93 17.73
N LYS A 65 3.46 0.72 16.74
CA LYS A 65 3.32 -0.59 16.09
C LYS A 65 4.52 -0.95 15.22
N LEU A 66 5.16 0.01 14.56
CA LEU A 66 6.40 -0.22 13.82
C LEU A 66 7.56 -0.60 14.75
N GLU A 67 7.68 0.10 15.89
CA GLU A 67 8.67 -0.26 16.92
C GLU A 67 8.46 -1.69 17.43
N SER A 68 7.20 -2.06 17.68
CA SER A 68 6.86 -3.43 18.09
C SER A 68 7.12 -4.44 16.96
N ALA A 69 6.91 -4.04 15.71
CA ALA A 69 7.12 -4.89 14.54
C ALA A 69 8.60 -5.29 14.34
N ARG A 70 9.56 -4.52 14.90
CA ARG A 70 11.01 -4.84 14.85
C ARG A 70 11.35 -6.18 15.49
N ALA A 71 10.56 -6.63 16.47
CA ALA A 71 10.78 -7.92 17.13
C ALA A 71 10.34 -9.12 16.26
N TYR A 72 9.61 -8.89 15.16
CA TYR A 72 9.10 -9.96 14.31
C TYR A 72 10.09 -10.28 13.20
N THR A 73 10.40 -11.57 13.05
CA THR A 73 11.36 -12.08 12.05
C THR A 73 10.68 -12.65 10.80
N HIS A 74 9.35 -12.64 10.75
CA HIS A 74 8.60 -13.14 9.60
C HIS A 74 8.35 -12.02 8.59
N SER A 75 9.10 -12.04 7.50
CA SER A 75 8.93 -11.16 6.36
C SER A 75 8.64 -11.95 5.09
N LYS A 76 8.12 -11.27 4.06
CA LYS A 76 7.88 -11.87 2.73
C LYS A 76 8.56 -11.01 1.66
N PRO A 77 9.40 -11.57 0.78
CA PRO A 77 10.03 -10.79 -0.28
C PRO A 77 8.99 -10.31 -1.29
N ILE A 78 9.00 -9.01 -1.56
CA ILE A 78 8.05 -8.33 -2.45
C ILE A 78 8.74 -7.35 -3.38
N LEU A 79 8.01 -6.97 -4.42
CA LEU A 79 8.30 -5.84 -5.28
C LEU A 79 7.24 -4.76 -5.08
N ILE A 80 7.68 -3.57 -4.73
CA ILE A 80 6.85 -2.36 -4.64
C ILE A 80 7.04 -1.53 -5.90
N LEU A 81 5.92 -1.18 -6.54
CA LEU A 81 5.86 -0.27 -7.67
C LEU A 81 5.13 0.99 -7.22
N ILE A 82 5.78 2.14 -7.36
CA ILE A 82 5.30 3.45 -6.91
C ILE A 82 5.20 4.39 -8.11
N SER A 83 4.08 5.09 -8.26
CA SER A 83 3.90 6.19 -9.20
C SER A 83 2.82 7.15 -8.71
N LEU A 84 2.55 8.17 -9.52
CA LEU A 84 1.45 9.11 -9.31
C LEU A 84 0.07 8.44 -9.34
N GLN A 85 -0.09 7.27 -9.95
CA GLN A 85 -1.35 6.52 -9.93
C GLN A 85 -1.57 5.82 -8.57
N GLY A 86 -0.48 5.42 -7.91
CA GLY A 86 -0.53 4.78 -6.61
C GLY A 86 0.61 3.79 -6.37
N ILE A 87 0.36 2.87 -5.44
CA ILE A 87 1.30 1.83 -5.04
C ILE A 87 0.73 0.47 -5.38
N LYS A 88 1.56 -0.40 -5.97
CA LYS A 88 1.26 -1.82 -6.19
C LYS A 88 2.35 -2.65 -5.51
N VAL A 89 1.93 -3.67 -4.78
CA VAL A 89 2.81 -4.62 -4.10
C VAL A 89 2.61 -5.99 -4.73
N CYS A 90 3.68 -6.55 -5.27
CA CYS A 90 3.72 -7.84 -5.92
C CYS A 90 4.62 -8.80 -5.15
N ARG A 91 4.42 -10.11 -5.31
CA ARG A 91 5.44 -11.08 -4.96
C ARG A 91 6.67 -10.85 -5.83
N GLU A 92 7.86 -11.13 -5.30
CA GLU A 92 9.14 -10.91 -6.01
C GLU A 92 9.20 -11.50 -7.44
N ASN A 93 8.52 -12.63 -7.69
CA ASN A 93 8.45 -13.23 -9.03
C ASN A 93 7.52 -12.49 -10.00
N ASN A 94 6.91 -11.36 -9.60
CA ASN A 94 5.96 -10.57 -10.40
C ASN A 94 4.71 -11.32 -10.87
N GLU A 95 4.44 -12.54 -10.39
CA GLU A 95 3.29 -13.32 -10.85
C GLU A 95 1.99 -12.97 -10.11
N HIS A 96 2.08 -12.41 -8.89
CA HIS A 96 0.92 -12.19 -8.04
C HIS A 96 0.94 -10.83 -7.35
N VAL A 97 -0.13 -10.05 -7.54
CA VAL A 97 -0.37 -8.78 -6.83
C VAL A 97 -0.93 -9.09 -5.45
N TYR A 98 -0.22 -8.72 -4.39
CA TYR A 98 -0.73 -8.82 -3.02
C TYR A 98 -1.73 -7.71 -2.71
N MET A 99 -1.40 -6.48 -3.08
CA MET A 99 -2.25 -5.32 -2.83
C MET A 99 -1.94 -4.22 -3.85
N ALA A 100 -2.94 -3.38 -4.08
CA ALA A 100 -2.82 -2.20 -4.92
C ALA A 100 -3.69 -1.09 -4.33
N HIS A 101 -3.11 0.10 -4.18
CA HIS A 101 -3.77 1.26 -3.63
C HIS A 101 -3.54 2.46 -4.53
N ALA A 102 -4.63 3.08 -4.99
CA ALA A 102 -4.56 4.38 -5.64
C ALA A 102 -4.00 5.43 -4.67
N LEU A 103 -3.23 6.40 -5.17
CA LEU A 103 -2.56 7.40 -4.32
C LEU A 103 -3.54 8.16 -3.40
N ARG A 104 -4.74 8.49 -3.91
CA ARG A 104 -5.85 9.12 -3.14
C ARG A 104 -6.30 8.34 -1.89
N ARG A 105 -5.99 7.05 -1.81
CA ARG A 105 -6.34 6.18 -0.67
C ARG A 105 -5.26 6.16 0.40
N ILE A 106 -4.05 6.60 0.09
CA ILE A 106 -2.92 6.70 1.02
C ILE A 106 -3.02 8.05 1.73
N SER A 107 -3.09 8.01 3.06
CA SER A 107 -3.32 9.21 3.88
C SER A 107 -2.16 9.58 4.80
N TYR A 108 -1.19 8.68 4.93
CA TYR A 108 0.01 8.86 5.73
C TYR A 108 1.08 7.89 5.21
N ALA A 109 2.33 8.32 5.20
CA ALA A 109 3.48 7.48 4.91
C ALA A 109 4.61 7.90 5.85
N THR A 110 5.42 6.94 6.28
CA THR A 110 6.52 7.18 7.21
C THR A 110 7.67 6.24 6.87
N CYS A 111 8.86 6.66 7.25
CA CYS A 111 10.08 5.90 7.07
C CYS A 111 11.00 6.06 8.26
N ASP A 112 11.79 5.03 8.53
CA ASP A 112 12.77 4.94 9.60
C ASP A 112 14.03 4.30 9.03
N PRO A 113 14.96 5.12 8.49
CA PRO A 113 16.17 4.65 7.86
C PRO A 113 17.09 3.87 8.81
N ASP A 114 17.12 4.21 10.10
CA ASP A 114 17.96 3.53 11.09
C ASP A 114 17.54 2.07 11.29
N ASN A 115 16.25 1.78 11.07
CA ASN A 115 15.68 0.44 11.18
C ASN A 115 15.31 -0.16 9.81
N LEU A 116 15.72 0.49 8.71
CA LEU A 116 15.42 0.08 7.33
C LEU A 116 13.92 -0.06 7.02
N GLN A 117 13.07 0.61 7.80
CA GLN A 117 11.62 0.43 7.76
C GLN A 117 10.91 1.54 7.03
N PHE A 118 9.83 1.20 6.36
CA PHE A 118 8.86 2.18 5.88
C PHE A 118 7.47 1.60 5.90
N ALA A 119 6.49 2.50 5.97
CA ALA A 119 5.10 2.11 6.00
C ALA A 119 4.20 3.18 5.40
N PHE A 120 3.05 2.75 4.90
CA PHE A 120 2.00 3.65 4.46
C PHE A 120 0.64 3.21 4.96
N LEU A 121 -0.21 4.19 5.25
CA LEU A 121 -1.56 4.01 5.73
C LEU A 121 -2.55 4.21 4.59
N ALA A 122 -3.25 3.15 4.21
CA ALA A 122 -4.21 3.16 3.12
C ALA A 122 -5.62 2.76 3.58
N ARG A 123 -6.63 3.34 2.92
CA ARG A 123 -8.02 2.88 3.04
C ARG A 123 -8.23 1.61 2.22
N GLU A 124 -8.74 0.58 2.87
CA GLU A 124 -9.13 -0.66 2.19
C GLU A 124 -10.31 -0.38 1.23
N PRO A 125 -10.23 -0.89 -0.01
CA PRO A 125 -11.36 -0.96 -0.92
C PRO A 125 -12.58 -1.62 -0.27
N LYS A 126 -13.78 -1.06 -0.44
CA LYS A 126 -15.05 -1.61 0.07
C LYS A 126 -15.19 -1.65 1.60
N SER A 127 -14.21 -1.15 2.35
CA SER A 127 -14.31 -1.00 3.80
C SER A 127 -14.95 0.33 4.18
N GLN A 128 -15.42 0.45 5.43
CA GLN A 128 -15.97 1.71 5.93
C GLN A 128 -14.90 2.82 5.81
N PRO A 129 -15.28 4.08 5.53
CA PRO A 129 -14.34 5.18 5.28
C PRO A 129 -13.29 5.41 6.38
N ASN A 130 -13.61 4.94 7.59
CA ASN A 130 -12.82 5.09 8.81
C ASN A 130 -11.88 3.92 9.09
N ILE A 131 -11.92 2.85 8.28
CA ILE A 131 -11.06 1.67 8.43
C ILE A 131 -9.84 1.85 7.53
N GLN A 132 -8.66 1.89 8.16
CA GLN A 132 -7.39 2.06 7.48
C GLN A 132 -6.38 1.04 7.97
N TYR A 133 -5.60 0.50 7.04
CA TYR A 133 -4.52 -0.42 7.33
C TYR A 133 -3.19 0.26 7.09
N CYS A 134 -2.28 0.08 8.05
CA CYS A 134 -0.90 0.43 7.87
C CYS A 134 -0.17 -0.79 7.33
N HIS A 135 0.39 -0.66 6.14
CA HIS A 135 1.20 -1.68 5.50
C HIS A 135 2.66 -1.36 5.77
N SER A 136 3.39 -2.31 6.35
CA SER A 136 4.75 -2.10 6.84
C SER A 136 5.73 -2.99 6.10
N PHE A 137 6.91 -2.43 5.83
CA PHE A 137 7.94 -3.04 5.01
C PHE A 137 9.33 -2.75 5.59
N VAL A 138 10.26 -3.63 5.28
CA VAL A 138 11.70 -3.45 5.52
C VAL A 138 12.44 -3.48 4.20
N THR A 139 13.56 -2.77 4.14
CA THR A 139 14.48 -2.75 2.99
C THR A 139 15.80 -3.40 3.37
N SER A 140 16.65 -3.66 2.38
CA SER A 140 17.99 -4.20 2.63
C SER A 140 19.02 -3.12 3.00
N THR A 141 18.74 -1.85 2.67
CA THR A 141 19.68 -0.72 2.82
C THR A 141 18.96 0.58 3.16
N ALA A 142 19.58 1.46 3.93
CA ALA A 142 18.95 2.70 4.41
C ALA A 142 18.67 3.68 3.26
N GLU A 143 19.48 3.65 2.21
CA GLU A 143 19.33 4.44 1.00
C GLU A 143 18.05 4.08 0.23
N GLN A 144 17.54 2.85 0.36
CA GLN A 144 16.28 2.44 -0.27
C GLN A 144 15.05 2.99 0.46
N VAL A 145 15.20 3.37 1.73
CA VAL A 145 14.18 4.03 2.55
C VAL A 145 14.09 5.52 2.22
N ASN A 146 15.21 6.11 1.83
CA ASN A 146 15.31 7.54 1.54
C ASN A 146 14.94 7.80 0.07
N PHE A 147 13.86 8.55 -0.16
CA PHE A 147 13.61 9.10 -1.49
C PHE A 147 14.52 10.34 -1.65
N PRO A 148 15.26 10.48 -2.77
CA PRO A 148 16.04 11.70 -2.99
C PRO A 148 15.09 12.90 -2.90
N PRO A 149 15.50 13.99 -2.23
CA PRO A 149 14.69 15.19 -2.19
C PRO A 149 14.40 15.62 -3.62
N CYS A 150 13.13 15.82 -3.95
CA CYS A 150 12.76 16.49 -5.19
C CYS A 150 13.40 17.88 -5.15
N GLY A 151 14.37 18.11 -6.02
CA GLY A 151 14.94 19.44 -6.28
C GLY A 151 13.94 20.35 -6.96
#